data_AF-A0A0P1B1V4-F1
#
_entry.id   AF-A0A0P1B1V4-F1
#
_cell.length_a   1.000
_cell.length_b   1.000
_cell.length_c   1.000
_cell.angle_alpha   90.00
_cell.angle_beta   90.00
_cell.angle_gamma   90.00
#
_symmetry.space_group_name_H-M   'P 1'
#
loop_
_entity.id
_entity.type
_entity.pdbx_description
1 polymer ?
#
loop_
_entity_poly.entity_id
_entity_poly.type
_entity_poly.pdbx_seq_one_letter_code
_entity_poly.pdbx_strand_id
1 'polypeptide(L)'
;MKFKLPTPVGIGWSMGLALALALQVVIYRETLQEAIRYGRKRLLVYKTMHRRFANQRLKRLNSLGDDRKSQWMWKNVSQNDAAFADNDTISEESADSTAGTDGLISSQKKLVLVMVGLPARGKSFVVHKTLRYIEWLGFPTRVFNVGNLRRQLGKAGENSTFFSADNKDATNLREKMAMNALDNLLEWIEDKGHVAVFDATNTTKLRRQHILEKVSSHQNVRVMFVESICDSKKLLEINYRRKLTNADYKDKDPEEALADFRQRVHEYGKVYETVEDTEDSGNACYVKVYNAGEKIQARYCQGFLQSQIVSLLQNIHLCPRRIWLVRPGPSITSCKGILGLDTELSPEGHRVARAIASFVENLQLVRPMEVWSSPMKRARETAEYLPTRELKRYVLTTLLNELGGGDFEGLTYDEIEHLYPKHYVARLQDKLRYRYPGVGGESYVDVISRLRSLIIEFERKKRDVLVICSESILRCLLGYFAGCEAAKVPHLQSYDNTIVELSPHRDGCDIKLIPLKI
;
A
#
# COMPACT_ATOMS: atom_id res chain seq x y z
N MET A 1 57.12 -21.98 -15.90
CA MET A 1 58.54 -22.35 -15.81
C MET A 1 58.81 -23.49 -16.79
N LYS A 2 59.58 -23.25 -17.86
CA LYS A 2 59.98 -24.30 -18.82
C LYS A 2 61.14 -25.09 -18.22
N PHE A 3 60.94 -26.36 -17.88
CA PHE A 3 62.02 -27.26 -17.49
C PHE A 3 62.74 -27.75 -18.75
N LYS A 4 64.02 -27.42 -18.90
CA LYS A 4 64.93 -28.08 -19.85
C LYS A 4 65.48 -29.35 -19.18
N LEU A 5 65.23 -30.50 -19.79
CA LEU A 5 65.88 -31.76 -19.42
C LEU A 5 67.30 -31.81 -20.01
N PRO A 6 68.32 -32.29 -19.27
CA PRO A 6 69.68 -32.44 -19.78
C PRO A 6 69.82 -33.72 -20.62
N THR A 7 70.68 -33.67 -21.63
CA THR A 7 71.06 -34.80 -22.51
C THR A 7 71.96 -35.81 -21.79
N PRO A 8 71.85 -37.12 -22.08
CA PRO A 8 72.44 -38.16 -21.25
C PRO A 8 73.89 -38.47 -21.64
N VAL A 9 74.78 -38.52 -20.65
CA VAL A 9 76.08 -39.20 -20.75
C VAL A 9 76.27 -40.04 -19.48
N GLY A 10 76.46 -41.34 -19.64
CA GLY A 10 76.96 -42.24 -18.58
C GLY A 10 75.90 -43.15 -17.94
N ILE A 11 76.11 -44.46 -18.10
CA ILE A 11 75.23 -45.60 -17.75
C ILE A 11 75.06 -45.83 -16.22
N GLY A 12 75.40 -44.86 -15.36
CA GLY A 12 75.31 -44.99 -13.89
C GLY A 12 74.04 -44.43 -13.22
N TRP A 13 73.22 -43.65 -13.94
CA TRP A 13 72.09 -42.90 -13.35
C TRP A 13 70.71 -43.54 -13.53
N SER A 14 70.61 -44.70 -14.19
CA SER A 14 69.33 -45.26 -14.63
C SER A 14 68.48 -45.85 -13.50
N MET A 15 69.09 -46.49 -12.49
CA MET A 15 68.33 -47.11 -11.40
C MET A 15 67.87 -46.09 -10.35
N GLY A 16 68.75 -45.21 -9.87
CA GLY A 16 68.42 -44.25 -8.81
C GLY A 16 67.34 -43.25 -9.22
N LEU A 17 67.39 -42.77 -10.47
CA LEU A 17 66.40 -41.84 -11.02
C LEU A 17 65.05 -42.55 -11.27
N ALA A 18 65.07 -43.81 -11.72
CA ALA A 18 63.86 -44.62 -11.86
C ALA A 18 63.19 -44.91 -10.52
N LEU A 19 63.97 -45.18 -9.47
CA LEU A 19 63.47 -45.42 -8.12
C LEU A 19 62.88 -44.14 -7.51
N ALA A 20 63.53 -42.99 -7.69
CA ALA A 20 63.02 -41.69 -7.26
C ALA A 20 61.71 -41.30 -7.98
N LEU A 21 61.63 -41.51 -9.31
CA LEU A 21 60.40 -41.30 -10.08
C LEU A 21 59.28 -42.25 -9.65
N ALA A 22 59.59 -43.53 -9.39
CA ALA A 22 58.62 -44.50 -8.89
C ALA A 22 58.08 -44.08 -7.52
N LEU A 23 58.96 -43.65 -6.60
CA LEU A 23 58.57 -43.18 -5.28
C LEU A 23 57.70 -41.92 -5.35
N GLN A 24 58.05 -40.99 -6.24
CA GLN A 24 57.28 -39.77 -6.47
C GLN A 24 55.90 -40.06 -7.07
N VAL A 25 55.78 -41.04 -7.97
CA VAL A 25 54.48 -41.50 -8.50
C VAL A 25 53.63 -42.14 -7.40
N VAL A 26 54.22 -42.92 -6.48
CA VAL A 26 53.51 -43.52 -5.35
C VAL A 26 52.99 -42.44 -4.39
N ILE A 27 53.83 -41.49 -4.00
CA ILE A 27 53.43 -40.38 -3.12
C ILE A 27 52.35 -39.52 -3.79
N TYR A 28 52.49 -39.23 -5.08
CA TYR A 28 51.47 -38.46 -5.82
C TYR A 28 50.16 -39.24 -5.91
N ARG A 29 50.20 -40.57 -6.08
CA ARG A 29 49.01 -41.42 -6.09
C ARG A 29 48.32 -41.43 -4.72
N GLU A 30 49.05 -41.54 -3.63
CA GLU A 30 48.48 -41.53 -2.27
C GLU A 30 47.84 -40.18 -1.93
N THR A 31 48.54 -39.08 -2.21
CA THR A 31 48.00 -37.72 -2.00
C THR A 31 46.74 -37.46 -2.84
N LEU A 32 46.71 -37.91 -4.11
CA LEU A 32 45.51 -37.82 -4.94
C LEU A 32 44.35 -38.66 -4.39
N GLN A 33 44.64 -39.86 -3.88
CA GLN A 33 43.63 -40.73 -3.26
C GLN A 33 43.08 -40.15 -1.96
N GLU A 34 43.90 -39.47 -1.16
CA GLU A 34 43.46 -38.75 0.04
C GLU A 34 42.60 -37.54 -0.31
N ALA A 35 43.00 -36.75 -1.32
CA ALA A 35 42.20 -35.63 -1.82
C ALA A 35 40.82 -36.09 -2.34
N ILE A 36 40.77 -37.21 -3.08
CA ILE A 36 39.51 -37.82 -3.54
C ILE A 36 38.66 -38.30 -2.35
N ARG A 37 39.27 -38.97 -1.36
CA ARG A 37 38.56 -39.41 -0.14
C ARG A 37 37.98 -38.23 0.64
N TYR A 38 38.74 -37.15 0.78
CA TYR A 38 38.30 -35.93 1.44
C TYR A 38 37.16 -35.23 0.67
N GLY A 39 37.27 -35.12 -0.66
CA GLY A 39 36.22 -34.61 -1.53
C GLY A 39 34.92 -35.40 -1.44
N ARG A 40 35.00 -36.74 -1.42
CA ARG A 40 33.83 -37.62 -1.24
C ARG A 40 33.16 -37.43 0.12
N LYS A 41 33.93 -37.29 1.21
CA LYS A 41 33.37 -37.00 2.55
C LYS A 41 32.63 -35.67 2.59
N ARG A 42 33.20 -34.59 2.04
CA ARG A 42 32.52 -33.28 1.97
C ARG A 42 31.25 -33.34 1.13
N LEU A 43 31.27 -34.05 0.00
CA LEU A 43 30.09 -34.24 -0.84
C LEU A 43 28.99 -35.02 -0.10
N LEU A 44 29.35 -36.04 0.69
CA LEU A 44 28.39 -36.82 1.48
C LEU A 44 27.79 -35.99 2.62
N VAL A 45 28.58 -35.18 3.31
CA VAL A 45 28.11 -34.25 4.36
C VAL A 45 27.19 -33.20 3.75
N TYR A 46 27.54 -32.63 2.60
CA TYR A 46 26.68 -31.71 1.86
C TYR A 46 25.35 -32.38 1.47
N LYS A 47 25.39 -33.58 0.88
CA LYS A 47 24.18 -34.34 0.51
C LYS A 47 23.30 -34.67 1.72
N THR A 48 23.89 -35.06 2.86
CA THR A 48 23.13 -35.39 4.07
C THR A 48 22.55 -34.15 4.76
N MET A 49 23.30 -33.03 4.84
CA MET A 49 22.74 -31.75 5.29
C MET A 49 21.61 -31.28 4.38
N HIS A 50 21.82 -31.30 3.06
CA HIS A 50 20.80 -30.89 2.10
C HIS A 50 19.55 -31.76 2.19
N ARG A 51 19.70 -33.07 2.40
CA ARG A 51 18.58 -34.00 2.64
C ARG A 51 17.88 -33.73 3.97
N ARG A 52 18.60 -33.39 5.05
CA ARG A 52 18.00 -33.02 6.35
C ARG A 52 17.21 -31.71 6.25
N PHE A 53 17.76 -30.70 5.59
CA PHE A 53 17.04 -29.44 5.32
C PHE A 53 15.83 -29.65 4.42
N ALA A 54 15.97 -30.47 3.37
CA ALA A 54 14.85 -30.85 2.52
C ALA A 54 13.75 -31.60 3.29
N ASN A 55 14.13 -32.54 4.16
CA ASN A 55 13.19 -33.29 5.00
C ASN A 55 12.50 -32.40 6.06
N GLN A 56 13.23 -31.43 6.65
CA GLN A 56 12.64 -30.44 7.55
C GLN A 56 11.69 -29.49 6.80
N ARG A 57 12.07 -29.02 5.61
CA ARG A 57 11.21 -28.25 4.69
C ARG A 57 9.94 -29.04 4.37
N LEU A 58 10.05 -30.31 3.98
CA LEU A 58 8.92 -31.21 3.72
C LEU A 58 8.01 -31.38 4.94
N LYS A 59 8.56 -31.58 6.14
CA LYS A 59 7.75 -31.65 7.38
C LYS A 59 7.00 -30.33 7.67
N ARG A 60 7.61 -29.18 7.41
CA ARG A 60 6.95 -27.85 7.56
C ARG A 60 5.87 -27.58 6.52
N LEU A 61 6.10 -28.05 5.28
CA LEU A 61 5.16 -27.89 4.17
C LEU A 61 3.95 -28.83 4.30
N ASN A 62 4.15 -30.03 4.82
CA ASN A 62 3.07 -31.02 5.02
C ASN A 62 2.24 -30.79 6.29
N SER A 63 2.70 -29.92 7.21
CA SER A 63 1.90 -29.48 8.36
C SER A 63 1.12 -28.21 8.02
N LEU A 64 -0.19 -28.35 7.81
CA LEU A 64 -1.11 -27.22 7.96
C LEU A 64 -1.34 -27.05 9.45
N GLY A 65 -0.59 -26.14 10.06
CA GLY A 65 -0.96 -25.60 11.37
C GLY A 65 -1.99 -24.50 11.15
N ASP A 66 -3.07 -24.51 11.92
CA ASP A 66 -4.18 -23.55 11.90
C ASP A 66 -3.75 -22.08 12.12
N ASP A 67 -2.51 -21.83 12.51
CA ASP A 67 -2.02 -20.50 12.91
C ASP A 67 -1.42 -19.64 11.79
N ARG A 68 -1.49 -20.03 10.51
CA ARG A 68 -0.69 -19.40 9.43
C ARG A 68 -1.46 -18.50 8.46
N LYS A 69 -2.66 -18.03 8.82
CA LYS A 69 -3.25 -16.85 8.14
C LYS A 69 -2.44 -15.61 8.52
N SER A 70 -2.36 -14.59 7.67
CA SER A 70 -1.80 -13.29 8.06
C SER A 70 -2.60 -12.73 9.25
N GLN A 71 -2.13 -12.98 10.48
CA GLN A 71 -2.89 -12.73 11.70
C GLN A 71 -3.07 -11.23 12.00
N TRP A 72 -2.33 -10.36 11.30
CA TRP A 72 -2.02 -9.05 11.83
C TRP A 72 -3.04 -7.93 11.51
N MET A 73 -3.95 -8.11 10.54
CA MET A 73 -4.95 -7.06 10.22
C MET A 73 -6.32 -7.53 9.67
N TRP A 74 -6.61 -8.81 9.44
CA TRP A 74 -7.84 -9.14 8.67
C TRP A 74 -8.54 -10.43 9.08
N LYS A 75 -8.76 -10.67 10.38
CA LYS A 75 -9.77 -11.66 10.77
C LYS A 75 -11.16 -11.08 10.49
N ASN A 76 -11.93 -11.75 9.64
CA ASN A 76 -13.36 -11.51 9.58
C ASN A 76 -13.99 -12.12 10.84
N VAL A 77 -14.78 -11.34 11.57
CA VAL A 77 -15.72 -11.89 12.55
C VAL A 77 -16.80 -12.61 11.76
N SER A 78 -16.71 -13.94 11.68
CA SER A 78 -17.90 -14.76 11.47
C SER A 78 -18.51 -14.99 12.86
N GLN A 79 -19.64 -14.35 13.13
CA GLN A 79 -20.49 -14.71 14.25
C GLN A 79 -20.85 -16.20 14.12
N ASN A 80 -20.37 -16.99 15.06
CA ASN A 80 -21.03 -18.16 15.66
C ASN A 80 -20.08 -18.70 16.72
N ASP A 81 -20.37 -18.39 17.97
CA ASP A 81 -20.65 -19.40 18.98
C ASP A 81 -21.11 -18.69 20.26
N ALA A 82 -22.41 -18.78 20.50
CA ALA A 82 -23.00 -18.49 21.79
C ALA A 82 -22.72 -19.67 22.71
N ALA A 83 -22.05 -19.45 23.84
CA ALA A 83 -22.40 -20.11 25.11
C ALA A 83 -21.66 -19.51 26.32
N PHE A 84 -22.46 -19.33 27.38
CA PHE A 84 -22.14 -19.15 28.80
C PHE A 84 -21.94 -17.73 29.37
N ALA A 85 -22.85 -17.44 30.30
CA ALA A 85 -23.03 -16.24 31.07
C ALA A 85 -22.36 -16.34 32.46
N ASP A 86 -22.16 -15.15 33.03
CA ASP A 86 -22.07 -14.75 34.44
C ASP A 86 -20.94 -15.30 35.34
N ASN A 87 -20.06 -14.40 35.81
CA ASN A 87 -20.22 -13.74 37.12
C ASN A 87 -19.09 -12.72 37.40
N ASP A 88 -19.46 -11.63 38.09
CA ASP A 88 -18.57 -10.60 38.64
C ASP A 88 -17.66 -11.14 39.76
N THR A 89 -16.35 -10.81 39.75
CA THR A 89 -15.61 -10.27 40.93
C THR A 89 -14.18 -9.82 40.57
N ILE A 90 -13.70 -8.80 41.28
CA ILE A 90 -12.38 -8.16 41.18
C ILE A 90 -11.34 -8.92 42.03
N SER A 91 -10.22 -9.39 41.46
CA SER A 91 -8.83 -9.23 41.98
C SER A 91 -7.75 -10.06 41.23
N GLU A 92 -6.59 -9.42 41.09
CA GLU A 92 -5.18 -9.85 40.92
C GLU A 92 -4.74 -11.15 40.18
N GLU A 93 -3.84 -10.90 39.21
CA GLU A 93 -2.73 -11.70 38.64
C GLU A 93 -2.91 -13.19 38.30
N SER A 94 -2.82 -13.52 37.01
CA SER A 94 -2.00 -14.66 36.57
C SER A 94 -1.43 -14.43 35.17
N ALA A 95 -0.11 -14.60 35.06
CA ALA A 95 0.62 -14.63 33.81
C ALA A 95 0.28 -15.91 33.05
N ASP A 96 -0.55 -15.80 32.02
CA ASP A 96 -0.74 -16.88 31.04
C ASP A 96 -0.32 -16.43 29.64
N SER A 97 0.54 -17.25 29.05
CA SER A 97 1.37 -16.97 27.89
C SER A 97 0.64 -17.24 26.57
N THR A 98 -0.42 -16.47 26.30
CA THR A 98 -1.09 -16.41 24.98
C THR A 98 -1.27 -14.96 24.53
N ALA A 99 -0.17 -14.21 24.49
CA ALA A 99 -0.11 -12.89 23.88
C ALA A 99 0.23 -13.02 22.40
N GLY A 100 -0.79 -13.16 21.55
CA GLY A 100 -0.63 -13.33 20.11
C GLY A 100 -1.80 -12.75 19.30
N THR A 101 -1.70 -11.46 18.99
CA THR A 101 -2.11 -10.92 17.68
C THR A 101 -3.59 -10.89 17.27
N ASP A 102 -4.54 -10.74 18.21
CA ASP A 102 -5.87 -10.12 17.94
C ASP A 102 -5.91 -8.62 18.32
N GLY A 103 -4.94 -8.13 19.08
CA GLY A 103 -5.01 -6.86 19.79
C GLY A 103 -4.56 -5.60 19.04
N LEU A 104 -4.68 -5.46 17.71
CA LEU A 104 -4.30 -4.22 17.00
C LEU A 104 -5.41 -3.60 16.14
N ILE A 105 -6.34 -4.41 15.63
CA ILE A 105 -7.60 -3.93 15.05
C ILE A 105 -8.74 -4.06 16.06
N SER A 106 -8.80 -5.17 16.80
CA SER A 106 -9.81 -5.34 17.86
C SER A 106 -9.55 -4.42 19.08
N SER A 107 -8.29 -4.01 19.31
CA SER A 107 -7.95 -3.02 20.36
C SER A 107 -8.07 -1.56 19.92
N GLN A 108 -8.16 -1.31 18.61
CA GLN A 108 -8.22 0.06 18.11
C GLN A 108 -9.65 0.55 18.15
N LYS A 109 -9.84 1.62 18.90
CA LYS A 109 -11.08 2.39 18.89
C LYS A 109 -11.43 2.76 17.45
N LYS A 110 -12.67 2.49 17.06
CA LYS A 110 -13.26 2.86 15.76
C LYS A 110 -13.17 4.38 15.61
N LEU A 111 -13.01 4.87 14.38
CA LEU A 111 -12.70 6.27 14.13
C LEU A 111 -13.79 6.97 13.32
N VAL A 112 -14.34 8.04 13.86
CA VAL A 112 -15.24 8.95 13.14
C VAL A 112 -14.44 10.19 12.74
N LEU A 113 -14.27 10.37 11.44
CA LEU A 113 -13.67 11.55 10.84
C LEU A 113 -14.74 12.61 10.59
N VAL A 114 -14.71 13.70 11.34
CA VAL A 114 -15.66 14.80 11.19
C VAL A 114 -15.04 15.87 10.32
N MET A 115 -15.54 16.03 9.10
CA MET A 115 -15.03 17.04 8.18
C MET A 115 -15.47 18.43 8.63
N VAL A 116 -14.54 19.39 8.68
CA VAL A 116 -14.81 20.78 9.05
C VAL A 116 -14.31 21.72 7.95
N GLY A 117 -15.06 22.78 7.68
CA GLY A 117 -14.61 23.90 6.86
C GLY A 117 -15.66 24.40 5.88
N LEU A 118 -15.38 25.56 5.30
CA LEU A 118 -16.29 26.24 4.37
C LEU A 118 -16.51 25.41 3.08
N PRO A 119 -17.60 25.69 2.33
CA PRO A 119 -17.79 25.10 1.01
C PRO A 119 -16.59 25.38 0.08
N ALA A 120 -16.31 24.42 -0.80
CA ALA A 120 -15.24 24.50 -1.81
C ALA A 120 -13.81 24.75 -1.27
N ARG A 121 -13.49 24.32 -0.04
CA ARG A 121 -12.11 24.37 0.52
C ARG A 121 -11.28 23.10 0.30
N GLY A 122 -11.86 22.06 -0.29
CA GLY A 122 -11.13 20.81 -0.60
C GLY A 122 -11.48 19.63 0.30
N LYS A 123 -12.54 19.72 1.12
CA LYS A 123 -13.04 18.60 1.95
C LYS A 123 -13.17 17.29 1.16
N SER A 124 -13.87 17.30 0.02
CA SER A 124 -14.04 16.09 -0.81
C SER A 124 -12.71 15.50 -1.28
N PHE A 125 -11.74 16.35 -1.66
CA PHE A 125 -10.39 15.88 -2.04
C PHE A 125 -9.69 15.17 -0.88
N VAL A 126 -9.73 15.77 0.31
CA VAL A 126 -9.16 15.19 1.54
C VAL A 126 -9.85 13.87 1.87
N VAL A 127 -11.18 13.83 1.87
CA VAL A 127 -11.98 12.61 2.13
C VAL A 127 -11.61 11.49 1.16
N HIS A 128 -11.63 11.75 -0.15
CA HIS A 128 -11.35 10.71 -1.13
C HIS A 128 -9.93 10.16 -1.03
N LYS A 129 -8.93 11.02 -0.77
CA LYS A 129 -7.54 10.57 -0.56
C LYS A 129 -7.40 9.76 0.71
N THR A 130 -7.96 10.23 1.82
CA THR A 130 -7.93 9.54 3.11
C THR A 130 -8.61 8.18 3.03
N LEU A 131 -9.82 8.10 2.47
CA LEU A 131 -10.54 6.83 2.39
C LEU A 131 -9.87 5.83 1.48
N ARG A 132 -9.42 6.25 0.29
CA ARG A 132 -8.65 5.38 -0.62
C ARG A 132 -7.48 4.73 0.08
N TYR A 133 -6.74 5.50 0.87
CA TYR A 133 -5.60 4.99 1.62
C TYR A 133 -6.00 4.02 2.74
N ILE A 134 -7.02 4.35 3.52
CA ILE A 134 -7.49 3.52 4.63
C ILE A 134 -8.13 2.21 4.13
N GLU A 135 -8.93 2.26 3.07
CA GLU A 135 -9.51 1.10 2.40
C GLU A 135 -8.46 0.21 1.75
N TRP A 136 -7.41 0.83 1.18
CA TRP A 136 -6.28 0.08 0.63
C TRP A 136 -5.44 -0.59 1.72
N LEU A 137 -5.30 0.05 2.89
CA LEU A 137 -4.75 -0.62 4.08
C LEU A 137 -5.63 -1.79 4.51
N GLY A 138 -6.93 -1.73 4.17
CA GLY A 138 -7.94 -2.77 4.25
C GLY A 138 -9.13 -2.39 5.14
N PHE A 139 -9.05 -1.30 5.90
CA PHE A 139 -10.05 -1.01 6.94
C PHE A 139 -11.40 -0.67 6.29
N PRO A 140 -12.50 -1.29 6.72
CA PRO A 140 -13.83 -0.96 6.22
C PRO A 140 -14.16 0.51 6.47
N THR A 141 -14.41 1.26 5.39
CA THR A 141 -14.76 2.68 5.48
C THR A 141 -16.05 3.05 4.76
N ARG A 142 -16.66 4.16 5.17
CA ARG A 142 -17.85 4.71 4.51
C ARG A 142 -17.97 6.22 4.71
N VAL A 143 -18.46 6.92 3.68
CA VAL A 143 -18.83 8.34 3.74
C VAL A 143 -20.31 8.51 4.03
N PHE A 144 -20.63 9.40 4.95
CA PHE A 144 -21.98 9.88 5.25
C PHE A 144 -22.04 11.36 4.89
N ASN A 145 -22.54 11.66 3.68
CA ASN A 145 -22.60 13.02 3.16
C ASN A 145 -23.98 13.64 3.39
N VAL A 146 -24.05 14.64 4.26
CA VAL A 146 -25.30 15.32 4.64
C VAL A 146 -25.91 16.06 3.44
N GLY A 147 -25.08 16.58 2.53
CA GLY A 147 -25.54 17.24 1.31
C GLY A 147 -26.20 16.28 0.31
N ASN A 148 -25.80 15.01 0.27
CA ASN A 148 -26.47 13.98 -0.54
C ASN A 148 -27.84 13.66 0.05
N LEU A 149 -27.91 13.47 1.37
CA LEU A 149 -29.15 13.19 2.08
C LEU A 149 -30.17 14.33 1.87
N ARG A 150 -29.72 15.59 2.00
CA ARG A 150 -30.54 16.78 1.70
C ARG A 150 -31.13 16.71 0.28
N ARG A 151 -30.31 16.37 -0.72
CA ARG A 151 -30.73 16.28 -2.13
C ARG A 151 -31.72 15.13 -2.36
N GLN A 152 -31.50 13.98 -1.72
CA GLN A 152 -32.41 12.82 -1.80
C GLN A 152 -33.78 13.12 -1.19
N LEU A 153 -33.83 13.96 -0.16
CA LEU A 153 -35.07 14.43 0.48
C LEU A 153 -35.77 15.57 -0.31
N GLY A 154 -35.46 15.73 -1.61
CA GLY A 154 -36.14 16.69 -2.50
C GLY A 154 -35.69 18.14 -2.35
N LYS A 155 -34.61 18.42 -1.61
CA LYS A 155 -34.08 19.77 -1.37
C LYS A 155 -32.84 20.06 -2.23
N ALA A 156 -32.88 19.66 -3.49
CA ALA A 156 -31.87 19.99 -4.49
C ALA A 156 -32.14 21.38 -5.09
N GLY A 157 -31.09 22.17 -5.35
CA GLY A 157 -31.23 23.48 -6.01
C GLY A 157 -31.64 24.66 -5.11
N GLU A 158 -31.80 24.46 -3.80
CA GLU A 158 -32.09 25.52 -2.82
C GLU A 158 -31.03 26.64 -2.86
N ASN A 159 -31.48 27.89 -2.79
CA ASN A 159 -30.66 29.09 -2.96
C ASN A 159 -29.85 29.45 -1.70
N SER A 160 -28.91 30.41 -1.82
CA SER A 160 -28.09 30.93 -0.70
C SER A 160 -28.89 31.31 0.56
N THR A 161 -30.14 31.78 0.44
CA THR A 161 -31.04 32.12 1.56
C THR A 161 -31.38 30.93 2.46
N PHE A 162 -31.45 29.71 1.93
CA PHE A 162 -31.63 28.49 2.72
C PHE A 162 -30.42 28.21 3.63
N PHE A 163 -29.24 28.73 3.27
CA PHE A 163 -28.01 28.50 4.03
C PHE A 163 -27.69 29.60 5.04
N SER A 164 -28.39 30.74 4.99
CA SER A 164 -28.22 31.84 5.95
C SER A 164 -28.51 31.38 7.39
N ALA A 165 -27.76 31.95 8.33
CA ALA A 165 -27.99 31.75 9.77
C ALA A 165 -29.27 32.43 10.27
N ASP A 166 -29.75 33.45 9.56
CA ASP A 166 -30.95 34.21 9.93
C ASP A 166 -32.23 33.39 9.70
N ASN A 167 -32.17 32.38 8.84
CA ASN A 167 -33.28 31.46 8.60
C ASN A 167 -33.27 30.33 9.66
N LYS A 168 -33.99 30.55 10.76
CA LYS A 168 -34.10 29.60 11.87
C LYS A 168 -34.70 28.26 11.45
N ASP A 169 -35.73 28.28 10.61
CA ASP A 169 -36.41 27.06 10.14
C ASP A 169 -35.47 26.19 9.27
N ALA A 170 -34.78 26.81 8.31
CA ALA A 170 -33.80 26.11 7.48
C ALA A 170 -32.60 25.62 8.30
N THR A 171 -32.20 26.35 9.35
CA THR A 171 -31.13 25.94 10.25
C THR A 171 -31.54 24.72 11.09
N ASN A 172 -32.74 24.73 11.66
CA ASN A 172 -33.29 23.58 12.40
C ASN A 172 -33.44 22.35 11.50
N LEU A 173 -33.91 22.53 10.27
CA LEU A 173 -34.01 21.44 9.30
C LEU A 173 -32.64 20.84 8.94
N ARG A 174 -31.64 21.68 8.70
CA ARG A 174 -30.25 21.23 8.43
C ARG A 174 -29.66 20.49 9.62
N GLU A 175 -29.92 20.96 10.84
CA GLU A 175 -29.49 20.29 12.07
C GLU A 175 -30.09 18.89 12.17
N LYS A 176 -31.42 18.78 12.00
CA LYS A 176 -32.12 17.49 12.04
C LYS A 176 -31.59 16.51 10.99
N MET A 177 -31.35 16.99 9.75
CA MET A 177 -30.77 16.17 8.69
C MET A 177 -29.34 15.71 9.04
N ALA A 178 -28.52 16.59 9.62
CA ALA A 178 -27.16 16.25 10.03
C ALA A 178 -27.16 15.20 11.14
N MET A 179 -28.02 15.34 12.15
CA MET A 179 -28.09 14.39 13.27
C MET A 179 -28.65 13.03 12.87
N ASN A 180 -29.62 12.98 11.96
CA ASN A 180 -30.10 11.72 11.37
C ASN A 180 -28.99 11.02 10.56
N ALA A 181 -28.17 11.79 9.82
CA ALA A 181 -27.03 11.23 9.10
C ALA A 181 -25.96 10.69 10.05
N LEU A 182 -25.81 11.31 11.23
CA LEU A 182 -24.92 10.83 12.29
C LEU A 182 -25.45 9.55 12.95
N ASP A 183 -26.77 9.39 13.14
CA ASP A 183 -27.37 8.13 13.61
C ASP A 183 -27.03 6.96 12.68
N ASN A 184 -27.29 7.14 11.39
CA ASN A 184 -26.96 6.13 10.37
C ASN A 184 -25.46 5.80 10.32
N LEU A 185 -24.62 6.79 10.64
CA LEU A 185 -23.18 6.62 10.72
C LEU A 185 -22.79 5.74 11.90
N LEU A 186 -23.37 6.01 13.07
CA LEU A 186 -23.09 5.28 14.32
C LEU A 186 -23.59 3.84 14.23
N GLU A 187 -24.80 3.61 13.71
CA GLU A 187 -25.33 2.25 13.48
C GLU A 187 -24.37 1.42 12.59
N TRP A 188 -23.89 2.02 11.49
CA TRP A 188 -22.99 1.32 10.58
C TRP A 188 -21.59 1.08 11.17
N ILE A 189 -21.06 2.06 11.93
CA ILE A 189 -19.73 1.91 12.53
C ILE A 189 -19.76 0.85 13.64
N GLU A 190 -20.85 0.72 14.38
CA GLU A 190 -21.00 -0.29 15.43
C GLU A 190 -21.06 -1.73 14.89
N ASP A 191 -21.78 -1.94 13.78
CA ASP A 191 -21.91 -3.25 13.12
C ASP A 191 -20.58 -3.71 12.50
N LYS A 192 -20.19 -3.09 11.38
CA LYS A 192 -19.08 -3.59 10.53
C LYS A 192 -18.02 -2.55 10.18
N GLY A 193 -18.26 -1.28 10.50
CA GLY A 193 -17.36 -0.19 10.16
C GLY A 193 -16.14 -0.10 11.08
N HIS A 194 -15.06 0.45 10.53
CA HIS A 194 -13.87 0.81 11.31
C HIS A 194 -13.57 2.31 11.23
N VAL A 195 -13.75 2.91 10.05
CA VAL A 195 -13.60 4.35 9.85
C VAL A 195 -14.82 4.92 9.13
N ALA A 196 -15.53 5.82 9.78
CA ALA A 196 -16.64 6.54 9.15
C ALA A 196 -16.29 8.01 8.93
N VAL A 197 -16.67 8.56 7.78
CA VAL A 197 -16.49 9.98 7.48
C VAL A 197 -17.83 10.69 7.53
N PHE A 198 -17.97 11.63 8.46
CA PHE A 198 -19.09 12.55 8.51
C PHE A 198 -18.78 13.78 7.65
N ASP A 199 -19.23 13.76 6.39
CA ASP A 199 -18.96 14.80 5.39
C ASP A 199 -20.05 15.88 5.41
N ALA A 200 -19.78 16.93 6.19
CA ALA A 200 -20.57 18.15 6.29
C ALA A 200 -19.65 19.38 6.41
N THR A 201 -20.22 20.58 6.53
CA THR A 201 -19.43 21.79 6.77
C THR A 201 -18.97 21.91 8.22
N ASN A 202 -19.80 21.50 9.19
CA ASN A 202 -19.53 21.47 10.63
C ASN A 202 -18.81 22.74 11.15
N THR A 203 -19.25 23.90 10.64
CA THR A 203 -18.58 25.19 10.80
C THR A 203 -18.77 25.86 12.16
N THR A 204 -19.70 25.41 13.00
CA THR A 204 -19.98 26.01 14.32
C THR A 204 -19.53 25.10 15.45
N LYS A 205 -19.05 25.68 16.57
CA LYS A 205 -18.65 24.93 17.78
C LYS A 205 -19.81 24.14 18.35
N LEU A 206 -21.00 24.74 18.42
CA LEU A 206 -22.22 24.10 18.93
C LEU A 206 -22.53 22.77 18.22
N ARG A 207 -22.41 22.73 16.89
CA ARG A 207 -22.66 21.48 16.16
C ARG A 207 -21.61 20.42 16.45
N ARG A 208 -20.34 20.82 16.55
CA ARG A 208 -19.25 19.89 16.88
C ARG A 208 -19.40 19.34 18.29
N GLN A 209 -19.87 20.17 19.24
CA GLN A 209 -20.24 19.73 20.58
C GLN A 209 -21.36 18.69 20.55
N HIS A 210 -22.47 18.93 19.84
CA HIS A 210 -23.54 17.92 19.71
C HIS A 210 -23.04 16.60 19.09
N ILE A 211 -22.13 16.67 18.11
CA ILE A 211 -21.51 15.48 17.53
C ILE A 211 -20.70 14.73 18.59
N LEU A 212 -19.87 15.42 19.37
CA LEU A 212 -19.07 14.82 20.44
C LEU A 212 -19.94 14.19 21.53
N GLU A 213 -20.99 14.89 22.00
CA GLU A 213 -21.96 14.39 22.98
C GLU A 213 -22.69 13.14 22.50
N LYS A 214 -23.04 13.10 21.21
CA LYS A 214 -23.70 11.93 20.64
C LYS A 214 -22.75 10.77 20.42
N VAL A 215 -21.50 11.02 20.04
CA VAL A 215 -20.51 9.94 19.84
C VAL A 215 -20.02 9.40 21.19
N SER A 216 -19.98 10.21 22.25
CA SER A 216 -19.50 9.81 23.57
C SER A 216 -20.39 8.75 24.25
N SER A 217 -21.66 8.63 23.85
CA SER A 217 -22.54 7.55 24.29
C SER A 217 -22.20 6.18 23.68
N HIS A 218 -21.40 6.14 22.62
CA HIS A 218 -20.99 4.91 21.95
C HIS A 218 -19.61 4.45 22.45
N GLN A 219 -19.57 3.27 23.05
CA GLN A 219 -18.32 2.68 23.51
C GLN A 219 -17.40 2.36 22.33
N ASN A 220 -16.09 2.48 22.54
CA ASN A 220 -15.06 2.14 21.54
C ASN A 220 -15.03 2.99 20.25
N VAL A 221 -15.65 4.17 20.24
CA VAL A 221 -15.57 5.14 19.12
C VAL A 221 -14.75 6.36 19.53
N ARG A 222 -13.91 6.87 18.62
CA ARG A 222 -13.17 8.13 18.75
C ARG A 222 -13.53 9.09 17.64
N VAL A 223 -13.55 10.38 17.96
CA VAL A 223 -13.71 11.45 16.98
C VAL A 223 -12.34 12.04 16.63
N MET A 224 -12.14 12.33 15.35
CA MET A 224 -11.05 13.16 14.87
C MET A 224 -11.61 14.20 13.88
N PHE A 225 -11.42 15.48 14.17
CA PHE A 225 -11.80 16.54 13.24
C PHE A 225 -10.77 16.68 12.12
N VAL A 226 -11.24 16.77 10.88
CA VAL A 226 -10.41 17.02 9.70
C VAL A 226 -10.85 18.34 9.09
N GLU A 227 -10.15 19.41 9.45
CA GLU A 227 -10.49 20.77 9.02
C GLU A 227 -9.73 21.13 7.74
N SER A 228 -10.47 21.49 6.69
CA SER A 228 -9.91 21.90 5.41
C SER A 228 -9.98 23.42 5.26
N ILE A 229 -8.82 24.07 5.33
CA ILE A 229 -8.65 25.52 5.26
C ILE A 229 -7.93 25.85 3.95
N CYS A 230 -8.42 26.84 3.22
CA CYS A 230 -7.77 27.30 2.00
C CYS A 230 -7.96 28.79 1.87
N ASP A 231 -6.89 29.58 1.85
CA ASP A 231 -6.91 31.04 1.66
C ASP A 231 -6.39 31.45 0.28
N SER A 232 -5.76 30.52 -0.45
CA SER A 232 -5.28 30.73 -1.82
C SER A 232 -6.41 31.06 -2.80
N LYS A 233 -6.48 32.33 -3.23
CA LYS A 233 -7.47 32.84 -4.20
C LYS A 233 -7.54 31.97 -5.48
N LYS A 234 -6.37 31.59 -6.01
CA LYS A 234 -6.27 30.75 -7.22
C LYS A 234 -6.93 29.37 -7.02
N LEU A 235 -6.68 28.71 -5.89
CA LEU A 235 -7.28 27.41 -5.60
C LEU A 235 -8.79 27.51 -5.40
N LEU A 236 -9.25 28.58 -4.73
CA LEU A 236 -10.68 28.81 -4.50
C LEU A 236 -11.44 29.03 -5.80
N GLU A 237 -10.91 29.83 -6.71
CA GLU A 237 -11.54 30.09 -8.00
C GLU A 237 -11.71 28.79 -8.81
N ILE A 238 -10.67 27.95 -8.85
CA ILE A 238 -10.73 26.62 -9.48
C ILE A 238 -11.77 25.73 -8.78
N ASN A 239 -11.83 25.76 -7.44
CA ASN A 239 -12.78 24.96 -6.66
C ASN A 239 -14.23 25.42 -6.88
N TYR A 240 -14.46 26.74 -6.99
CA TYR A 240 -15.78 27.31 -7.20
C TYR A 240 -16.31 26.91 -8.56
N ARG A 241 -15.55 27.14 -9.64
CA ARG A 241 -15.94 26.74 -11.00
C ARG A 241 -16.29 25.26 -11.09
N ARG A 242 -15.49 24.38 -10.46
CA ARG A 242 -15.80 22.95 -10.40
C ARG A 242 -17.06 22.62 -9.61
N LYS A 243 -17.40 23.36 -8.56
CA LYS A 243 -18.65 23.11 -7.82
C LYS A 243 -19.90 23.48 -8.62
N LEU A 244 -19.78 24.30 -9.66
CA LEU A 244 -20.88 24.64 -10.55
C LEU A 244 -21.30 23.46 -11.45
N THR A 245 -20.45 22.44 -11.64
CA THR A 245 -20.82 21.23 -12.39
C THR A 245 -21.69 20.26 -11.59
N ASN A 246 -21.96 20.55 -10.31
CA ASN A 246 -22.82 19.73 -9.46
C ASN A 246 -24.31 19.94 -9.79
N ALA A 247 -25.14 18.98 -9.37
CA ALA A 247 -26.60 19.02 -9.50
C ALA A 247 -27.27 20.28 -8.91
N ASP A 248 -26.64 20.98 -7.96
CA ASP A 248 -27.19 22.23 -7.39
C ASP A 248 -27.20 23.39 -8.42
N TYR A 249 -26.38 23.32 -9.47
CA TYR A 249 -26.16 24.41 -10.44
C TYR A 249 -26.17 23.94 -11.92
N LYS A 250 -26.45 22.67 -12.19
CA LYS A 250 -26.29 22.04 -13.52
C LYS A 250 -27.05 22.76 -14.64
N ASP A 251 -28.22 23.32 -14.32
CA ASP A 251 -29.13 23.97 -15.27
C ASP A 251 -29.16 25.51 -15.11
N LYS A 252 -28.25 26.09 -14.33
CA LYS A 252 -28.15 27.54 -14.10
C LYS A 252 -27.03 28.15 -14.95
N ASP A 253 -27.17 29.44 -15.28
CA ASP A 253 -26.09 30.18 -15.95
C ASP A 253 -24.80 30.15 -15.11
N PRO A 254 -23.61 29.92 -15.71
CA PRO A 254 -22.36 29.80 -14.97
C PRO A 254 -21.99 31.02 -14.12
N GLU A 255 -22.29 32.25 -14.57
CA GLU A 255 -21.96 33.47 -13.83
C GLU A 255 -22.95 33.71 -12.70
N GLU A 256 -24.24 33.48 -12.92
CA GLU A 256 -25.27 33.54 -11.86
C GLU A 256 -25.03 32.48 -10.78
N ALA A 257 -24.69 31.25 -11.20
CA ALA A 257 -24.36 30.15 -10.30
C ALA A 257 -23.10 30.45 -9.47
N LEU A 258 -22.10 31.10 -10.07
CA LEU A 258 -20.90 31.53 -9.36
C LEU A 258 -21.21 32.61 -8.32
N ALA A 259 -22.08 33.57 -8.66
CA ALA A 259 -22.52 34.62 -7.75
C ALA A 259 -23.29 34.05 -6.54
N ASP A 260 -24.29 33.19 -6.77
CA ASP A 260 -25.02 32.51 -5.69
C ASP A 260 -24.08 31.65 -4.83
N PHE A 261 -23.15 30.92 -5.44
CA PHE A 261 -22.21 30.10 -4.69
C PHE A 261 -21.25 30.95 -3.82
N ARG A 262 -20.80 32.11 -4.34
CA ARG A 262 -20.00 33.07 -3.55
C ARG A 262 -20.81 33.61 -2.38
N GLN A 263 -22.07 33.97 -2.59
CA GLN A 263 -22.96 34.42 -1.50
C GLN A 263 -23.14 33.32 -0.46
N ARG A 264 -23.38 32.08 -0.90
CA ARG A 264 -23.47 30.92 0.00
C ARG A 264 -22.20 30.76 0.84
N VAL A 265 -21.01 30.88 0.25
CA VAL A 265 -19.74 30.83 1.00
C VAL A 265 -19.65 31.97 2.01
N HIS A 266 -20.10 33.18 1.64
CA HIS A 266 -20.13 34.34 2.52
C HIS A 266 -21.05 34.10 3.74
N GLU A 267 -22.25 33.55 3.54
CA GLU A 267 -23.17 33.21 4.64
C GLU A 267 -22.57 32.20 5.62
N TYR A 268 -21.91 31.15 5.13
CA TYR A 268 -21.18 30.22 6.01
C TYR A 268 -20.00 30.90 6.72
N GLY A 269 -19.37 31.89 6.10
CA GLY A 269 -18.26 32.65 6.65
C GLY A 269 -18.64 33.48 7.88
N LYS A 270 -19.88 33.99 7.95
CA LYS A 270 -20.37 34.79 9.09
C LYS A 270 -20.38 34.02 10.41
N VAL A 271 -20.61 32.70 10.35
CA VAL A 271 -20.75 31.81 11.51
C VAL A 271 -19.61 30.79 11.63
N TYR A 272 -18.55 30.93 10.83
CA TYR A 272 -17.49 29.94 10.80
C TYR A 272 -16.52 30.13 11.96
N GLU A 273 -16.47 29.11 12.80
CA GLU A 273 -15.55 28.96 13.92
C GLU A 273 -14.60 27.81 13.62
N THR A 274 -13.29 28.11 13.55
CA THR A 274 -12.28 27.07 13.33
C THR A 274 -12.25 26.09 14.51
N VAL A 275 -11.71 24.88 14.30
CA VAL A 275 -11.56 23.92 15.40
C VAL A 275 -10.59 24.49 16.44
N GLU A 276 -10.95 24.50 17.71
CA GLU A 276 -10.12 25.04 18.80
C GLU A 276 -9.67 23.97 19.78
N ASP A 277 -8.59 24.29 20.49
CA ASP A 277 -7.97 23.46 21.51
C ASP A 277 -8.86 23.18 22.72
N THR A 278 -9.86 24.05 22.95
CA THR A 278 -10.80 24.02 24.08
C THR A 278 -11.97 23.06 23.87
N GLU A 279 -12.19 22.60 22.63
CA GLU A 279 -13.25 21.64 22.31
C GLU A 279 -12.96 20.27 22.94
N ASP A 280 -14.00 19.45 23.10
CA ASP A 280 -13.92 18.13 23.75
C ASP A 280 -13.26 18.21 25.15
N SER A 281 -13.67 19.21 25.94
CA SER A 281 -13.11 19.48 27.27
C SER A 281 -11.57 19.63 27.28
N GLY A 282 -11.00 20.18 26.20
CA GLY A 282 -9.55 20.36 26.04
C GLY A 282 -8.82 19.19 25.35
N ASN A 283 -9.53 18.11 24.99
CA ASN A 283 -8.96 16.88 24.44
C ASN A 283 -9.21 16.70 22.94
N ALA A 284 -9.65 17.76 22.24
CA ALA A 284 -9.98 17.68 20.82
C ALA A 284 -8.85 17.09 19.97
N CYS A 285 -9.13 15.95 19.34
CA CYS A 285 -8.27 15.34 18.34
C CYS A 285 -8.59 15.94 16.97
N TYR A 286 -7.62 16.59 16.33
CA TYR A 286 -7.86 17.19 15.02
C TYR A 286 -6.62 17.30 14.16
N VAL A 287 -6.86 17.44 12.85
CA VAL A 287 -5.89 17.89 11.86
C VAL A 287 -6.48 19.04 11.04
N LYS A 288 -5.73 20.13 10.92
CA LYS A 288 -6.03 21.25 10.02
C LYS A 288 -5.12 21.18 8.81
N VAL A 289 -5.73 21.11 7.63
CA VAL A 289 -5.06 21.04 6.34
C VAL A 289 -5.20 22.37 5.63
N TYR A 290 -4.09 23.09 5.48
CA TYR A 290 -4.04 24.39 4.80
C TYR A 290 -3.63 24.21 3.33
N ASN A 291 -4.36 24.86 2.42
CA ASN A 291 -4.05 24.96 0.99
C ASN A 291 -3.67 23.61 0.33
N ALA A 292 -4.46 22.57 0.59
CA ALA A 292 -4.25 21.23 0.06
C ALA A 292 -2.88 20.60 0.39
N GLY A 293 -2.42 20.78 1.63
CA GLY A 293 -1.23 20.12 2.18
C GLY A 293 0.00 21.03 2.31
N GLU A 294 -0.14 22.34 2.07
CA GLU A 294 0.96 23.30 2.22
C GLU A 294 1.42 23.43 3.68
N LYS A 295 0.47 23.40 4.63
CA LYS A 295 0.72 23.38 6.06
C LYS A 295 -0.27 22.43 6.72
N ILE A 296 0.22 21.67 7.70
CA ILE A 296 -0.59 20.80 8.57
C ILE A 296 -0.40 21.24 10.01
N GLN A 297 -1.52 21.33 10.76
CA GLN A 297 -1.51 21.45 12.22
C GLN A 297 -2.28 20.26 12.79
N ALA A 298 -1.66 19.44 13.63
CA ALA A 298 -2.29 18.25 14.20
C ALA A 298 -2.18 18.27 15.73
N ARG A 299 -3.23 17.81 16.41
CA ARG A 299 -3.30 17.69 17.88
C ARG A 299 -3.92 16.35 18.26
N TYR A 300 -3.35 15.69 19.28
CA TYR A 300 -3.78 14.39 19.83
C TYR A 300 -4.04 13.27 18.80
N CYS A 301 -3.34 13.30 17.66
CA CYS A 301 -3.43 12.28 16.61
C CYS A 301 -2.49 11.08 16.91
N GLN A 302 -2.63 10.47 18.09
CA GLN A 302 -1.69 9.47 18.62
C GLN A 302 -2.04 8.02 18.25
N GLY A 303 -3.28 7.76 17.83
CA GLY A 303 -3.69 6.45 17.34
C GLY A 303 -3.04 6.12 16.00
N PHE A 304 -2.92 4.82 15.69
CA PHE A 304 -2.35 4.35 14.44
C PHE A 304 -3.04 5.00 13.23
N LEU A 305 -4.36 4.83 13.08
CA LEU A 305 -5.10 5.43 11.95
C LEU A 305 -4.95 6.94 11.88
N GLN A 306 -5.06 7.64 13.02
CA GLN A 306 -4.92 9.10 13.10
C GLN A 306 -3.53 9.55 12.62
N SER A 307 -2.46 8.90 13.10
CA SER A 307 -1.09 9.19 12.67
C SER A 307 -0.86 8.91 11.17
N GLN A 308 -1.45 7.83 10.65
CA GLN A 308 -1.39 7.47 9.23
C GLN A 308 -2.11 8.49 8.36
N ILE A 309 -3.27 8.98 8.80
CA ILE A 309 -4.02 10.05 8.14
C ILE A 309 -3.19 11.33 8.11
N VAL A 310 -2.65 11.76 9.26
CA VAL A 310 -1.82 12.98 9.32
C VAL A 310 -0.61 12.86 8.39
N SER A 311 0.07 11.72 8.40
CA SER A 311 1.22 11.46 7.52
C SER A 311 0.83 11.54 6.04
N LEU A 312 -0.29 10.95 5.63
CA LEU A 312 -0.80 11.08 4.26
C LEU A 312 -1.10 12.54 3.92
N LEU A 313 -1.89 13.22 4.75
CA LEU A 313 -2.35 14.58 4.49
C LEU A 313 -1.20 15.60 4.42
N GLN A 314 -0.10 15.36 5.12
CA GLN A 314 1.11 16.16 5.01
C GLN A 314 1.82 16.00 3.65
N ASN A 315 1.62 14.87 2.98
CA ASN A 315 2.35 14.52 1.77
C ASN A 315 1.52 14.65 0.48
N ILE A 316 0.20 14.80 0.56
CA ILE A 316 -0.62 15.05 -0.63
C ILE A 316 -0.38 16.46 -1.21
N HIS A 317 -0.58 16.58 -2.52
CA HIS A 317 -0.50 17.85 -3.23
C HIS A 317 -1.34 17.85 -4.51
N LEU A 318 -1.47 19.02 -5.13
CA LEU A 318 -2.23 19.21 -6.38
C LEU A 318 -1.38 19.39 -7.64
N CYS A 319 -0.05 19.32 -7.53
CA CYS A 319 0.84 19.42 -8.69
C CYS A 319 0.59 18.27 -9.69
N PRO A 320 0.36 18.58 -10.98
CA PRO A 320 0.29 17.56 -12.03
C PRO A 320 1.58 16.76 -12.14
N ARG A 321 1.44 15.44 -12.28
CA ARG A 321 2.55 14.49 -12.43
C ARG A 321 2.06 13.18 -13.03
N ARG A 322 3.00 12.40 -13.58
CA ARG A 322 2.77 11.04 -14.05
C ARG A 322 3.58 10.05 -13.21
N ILE A 323 2.98 8.92 -12.89
CA ILE A 323 3.65 7.76 -12.29
C ILE A 323 3.51 6.61 -13.27
N TRP A 324 4.61 6.13 -13.82
CA TRP A 324 4.62 4.96 -14.69
C TRP A 324 4.98 3.73 -13.88
N LEU A 325 4.14 2.70 -13.94
CA LEU A 325 4.43 1.37 -13.41
C LEU A 325 4.75 0.46 -14.58
N VAL A 326 5.85 -0.29 -14.47
CA VAL A 326 6.25 -1.26 -15.49
C VAL A 326 6.90 -2.47 -14.85
N ARG A 327 6.64 -3.66 -15.41
CA ARG A 327 7.35 -4.88 -15.04
C ARG A 327 8.78 -4.84 -15.59
N PRO A 328 9.78 -5.37 -14.87
CA PRO A 328 11.09 -5.60 -15.48
C PRO A 328 10.97 -6.60 -16.64
N GLY A 329 11.96 -6.62 -17.53
CA GLY A 329 12.04 -7.67 -18.54
C GLY A 329 12.02 -9.07 -17.89
N PRO A 330 11.43 -10.09 -18.54
CA PRO A 330 11.39 -11.43 -17.97
C PRO A 330 12.79 -12.03 -17.80
N SER A 331 13.04 -12.63 -16.63
CA SER A 331 14.24 -13.40 -16.30
C SER A 331 14.17 -14.82 -16.84
N ILE A 332 15.31 -15.53 -16.83
CA ILE A 332 15.39 -16.95 -17.24
C ILE A 332 14.37 -17.82 -16.48
N THR A 333 14.19 -17.57 -15.18
CA THR A 333 13.25 -18.32 -14.34
C THR A 333 11.81 -17.87 -14.52
N SER A 334 11.55 -16.57 -14.69
CA SER A 334 10.18 -16.07 -14.85
C SER A 334 9.55 -16.56 -16.16
N CYS A 335 10.33 -16.70 -17.24
CA CYS A 335 9.87 -17.30 -18.49
C CYS A 335 9.38 -18.75 -18.32
N LYS A 336 9.85 -19.45 -17.28
CA LYS A 336 9.48 -20.83 -16.97
C LYS A 336 8.37 -20.93 -15.90
N GLY A 337 7.82 -19.79 -15.44
CA GLY A 337 6.82 -19.77 -14.38
C GLY A 337 7.34 -20.18 -13.01
N ILE A 338 8.67 -20.12 -12.80
CA ILE A 338 9.29 -20.46 -11.50
C ILE A 338 9.10 -19.30 -10.54
N LEU A 339 8.56 -19.58 -9.35
CA LEU A 339 8.31 -18.59 -8.30
C LEU A 339 9.61 -18.13 -7.64
N GLY A 340 9.74 -16.81 -7.46
CA GLY A 340 10.87 -16.22 -6.76
C GLY A 340 12.17 -16.30 -7.55
N LEU A 341 13.28 -16.49 -6.82
CA LEU A 341 14.66 -16.48 -7.32
C LEU A 341 15.10 -15.14 -7.96
N ASP A 342 16.40 -14.87 -7.87
CA ASP A 342 17.00 -13.66 -8.42
C ASP A 342 18.01 -14.01 -9.53
N THR A 343 17.48 -14.25 -10.74
CA THR A 343 18.27 -14.58 -11.93
C THR A 343 18.36 -13.40 -12.90
N GLU A 344 19.31 -13.50 -13.81
CA GLU A 344 19.51 -12.56 -14.93
C GLU A 344 18.33 -12.55 -15.92
N LEU A 345 18.26 -11.49 -16.72
CA LEU A 345 17.32 -11.33 -17.81
C LEU A 345 17.47 -12.44 -18.85
N SER A 346 16.34 -12.84 -19.43
CA SER A 346 16.33 -13.70 -20.61
C SER A 346 16.65 -12.86 -21.87
N PRO A 347 16.95 -13.49 -23.03
CA PRO A 347 17.08 -12.76 -24.30
C PRO A 347 15.86 -11.90 -24.65
N GLU A 348 14.66 -12.40 -24.33
CA GLU A 348 13.41 -11.63 -24.42
C GLU A 348 13.38 -10.48 -23.40
N GLY A 349 13.81 -10.73 -22.17
CA GLY A 349 13.97 -9.72 -21.13
C GLY A 349 14.79 -8.52 -21.57
N HIS A 350 15.89 -8.76 -22.27
CA HIS A 350 16.71 -7.69 -22.84
C HIS A 350 16.00 -6.92 -23.97
N ARG A 351 15.13 -7.56 -24.77
CA ARG A 351 14.30 -6.84 -25.75
C ARG A 351 13.28 -5.93 -25.08
N VAL A 352 12.59 -6.44 -24.06
CA VAL A 352 11.64 -5.65 -23.24
C VAL A 352 12.35 -4.46 -22.58
N ALA A 353 13.53 -4.67 -22.00
CA ALA A 353 14.30 -3.59 -21.36
C ALA A 353 14.68 -2.48 -22.35
N ARG A 354 15.07 -2.83 -23.58
CA ARG A 354 15.30 -1.85 -24.65
C ARG A 354 14.04 -1.11 -25.06
N ALA A 355 12.90 -1.79 -25.14
CA ALA A 355 11.62 -1.16 -25.45
C ALA A 355 11.19 -0.16 -24.36
N ILE A 356 11.43 -0.48 -23.08
CA ILE A 356 11.20 0.44 -21.96
C ILE A 356 12.11 1.67 -22.09
N ALA A 357 13.39 1.48 -22.38
CA ALA A 357 14.33 2.58 -22.58
C ALA A 357 13.91 3.49 -23.76
N SER A 358 13.53 2.90 -24.89
CA SER A 358 13.03 3.65 -26.05
C SER A 358 11.75 4.41 -25.74
N PHE A 359 10.84 3.84 -24.93
CA PHE A 359 9.68 4.60 -24.45
C PHE A 359 10.11 5.84 -23.67
N VAL A 360 11.06 5.68 -22.74
CA VAL A 360 11.56 6.79 -21.90
C VAL A 360 12.20 7.88 -22.77
N GLU A 361 13.09 7.53 -23.70
CA GLU A 361 13.75 8.48 -24.62
C GLU A 361 12.75 9.29 -25.48
N ASN A 362 11.58 8.71 -25.77
CA ASN A 362 10.54 9.37 -26.54
C ASN A 362 9.59 10.23 -25.68
N LEU A 363 9.77 10.25 -24.36
CA LEU A 363 8.94 11.08 -23.48
C LEU A 363 9.36 12.54 -23.56
N GLN A 364 8.37 13.39 -23.81
CA GLN A 364 8.53 14.83 -23.60
C GLN A 364 8.42 15.13 -22.10
N LEU A 365 9.58 15.11 -21.44
CA LEU A 365 9.70 15.44 -20.02
C LEU A 365 9.95 16.94 -19.84
N VAL A 366 9.07 17.59 -19.08
CA VAL A 366 9.28 18.99 -18.66
C VAL A 366 10.49 19.12 -17.71
N ARG A 367 10.81 18.04 -16.99
CA ARG A 367 11.90 17.96 -16.01
C ARG A 367 12.41 16.52 -15.92
N PRO A 368 13.68 16.31 -15.53
CA PRO A 368 14.21 14.97 -15.32
C PRO A 368 13.37 14.17 -14.30
N MET A 369 13.09 12.90 -14.63
CA MET A 369 12.24 12.00 -13.85
C MET A 369 13.03 11.29 -12.74
N GLU A 370 12.33 10.65 -11.79
CA GLU A 370 12.94 9.76 -10.81
C GLU A 370 12.61 8.30 -11.16
N VAL A 371 13.59 7.40 -11.09
CA VAL A 371 13.39 5.96 -11.34
C VAL A 371 13.53 5.19 -10.03
N TRP A 372 12.60 4.29 -9.77
CA TRP A 372 12.55 3.44 -8.59
C TRP A 372 12.53 1.99 -9.00
N SER A 373 13.35 1.16 -8.35
CA SER A 373 13.35 -0.28 -8.60
C SER A 373 13.71 -1.08 -7.35
N SER A 374 13.40 -2.38 -7.39
CA SER A 374 13.93 -3.34 -6.43
C SER A 374 15.41 -3.62 -6.68
N PRO A 375 16.21 -3.99 -5.65
CA PRO A 375 17.58 -4.45 -5.83
C PRO A 375 17.72 -5.80 -6.58
N MET A 376 16.62 -6.48 -6.92
CA MET A 376 16.63 -7.72 -7.70
C MET A 376 17.33 -7.52 -9.05
N LYS A 377 18.15 -8.49 -9.46
CA LYS A 377 18.95 -8.48 -10.70
C LYS A 377 18.12 -8.10 -11.92
N ARG A 378 17.00 -8.78 -12.17
CA ARG A 378 16.12 -8.49 -13.32
C ARG A 378 15.69 -7.03 -13.41
N ALA A 379 15.40 -6.39 -12.27
CA ALA A 379 14.98 -4.99 -12.23
C ALA A 379 16.16 -4.04 -12.43
N ARG A 380 17.33 -4.36 -11.88
CA ARG A 380 18.56 -3.59 -12.09
C ARG A 380 19.04 -3.67 -13.53
N GLU A 381 19.13 -4.86 -14.10
CA GLU A 381 19.50 -5.08 -15.50
C GLU A 381 18.52 -4.40 -16.46
N THR A 382 17.22 -4.37 -16.13
CA THR A 382 16.25 -3.59 -16.92
C THR A 382 16.54 -2.09 -16.83
N ALA A 383 16.83 -1.58 -15.62
CA ALA A 383 17.11 -0.17 -15.40
C ALA A 383 18.43 0.31 -16.04
N GLU A 384 19.41 -0.59 -16.25
CA GLU A 384 20.69 -0.30 -16.91
C GLU A 384 20.52 0.16 -18.37
N TYR A 385 19.41 -0.19 -19.02
CA TYR A 385 19.09 0.28 -20.37
C TYR A 385 18.57 1.73 -20.42
N LEU A 386 18.15 2.30 -19.28
CA LEU A 386 17.52 3.61 -19.27
C LEU A 386 18.50 4.74 -19.58
N PRO A 387 18.07 5.78 -20.33
CA PRO A 387 18.91 6.93 -20.62
C PRO A 387 19.24 7.72 -19.35
N THR A 388 20.53 7.93 -19.07
CA THR A 388 20.99 8.64 -17.86
C THR A 388 20.68 10.14 -17.90
N ARG A 389 20.58 10.74 -19.10
CA ARG A 389 20.33 12.18 -19.29
C ARG A 389 18.97 12.64 -18.76
N GLU A 390 17.98 11.77 -18.78
CA GLU A 390 16.59 12.08 -18.36
C GLU A 390 16.33 11.77 -16.89
N LEU A 391 17.32 11.23 -16.20
CA LEU A 391 17.22 10.76 -14.84
C LEU A 391 17.73 11.82 -13.86
N LYS A 392 16.87 12.27 -12.95
CA LYS A 392 17.30 13.00 -11.77
C LYS A 392 17.96 12.09 -10.73
N ARG A 393 17.32 10.96 -10.45
CA ARG A 393 17.70 10.05 -9.37
C ARG A 393 17.22 8.64 -9.64
N TYR A 394 18.09 7.67 -9.41
CA TYR A 394 17.75 6.26 -9.31
C TYR A 394 17.69 5.83 -7.84
N VAL A 395 16.60 5.18 -7.44
CA VAL A 395 16.36 4.73 -6.07
C VAL A 395 16.16 3.22 -6.05
N LEU A 396 17.04 2.54 -5.29
CA LEU A 396 16.93 1.13 -4.99
C LEU A 396 16.29 0.95 -3.61
N THR A 397 15.23 0.14 -3.53
CA THR A 397 14.60 -0.18 -2.25
C THR A 397 14.10 -1.61 -2.21
N THR A 398 14.38 -2.31 -1.11
CA THR A 398 13.88 -3.67 -0.85
C THR A 398 12.36 -3.70 -0.68
N LEU A 399 11.73 -2.56 -0.40
CA LEU A 399 10.28 -2.43 -0.34
C LEU A 399 9.59 -2.70 -1.68
N LEU A 400 10.32 -2.67 -2.81
CA LEU A 400 9.81 -3.04 -4.14
C LEU A 400 10.15 -4.50 -4.53
N ASN A 401 10.77 -5.29 -3.65
CA ASN A 401 11.01 -6.71 -3.92
C ASN A 401 9.68 -7.43 -4.18
N GLU A 402 9.71 -8.43 -5.06
CA GLU A 402 8.54 -9.30 -5.29
C GLU A 402 8.05 -9.93 -3.99
N LEU A 403 6.77 -10.30 -3.98
CA LEU A 403 6.14 -11.06 -2.89
C LEU A 403 6.96 -12.34 -2.64
N GLY A 404 7.40 -12.52 -1.40
CA GLY A 404 8.23 -13.65 -1.00
C GLY A 404 7.47 -14.98 -1.02
N GLY A 405 8.00 -15.95 -1.76
CA GLY A 405 7.41 -17.29 -1.89
C GLY A 405 7.75 -18.25 -0.74
N GLY A 406 8.65 -17.84 0.16
CA GLY A 406 9.08 -18.63 1.30
C GLY A 406 9.61 -20.02 0.91
N ASP A 407 9.13 -21.06 1.59
CA ASP A 407 9.47 -22.45 1.33
C ASP A 407 8.97 -22.94 -0.05
N PHE A 408 8.24 -22.14 -0.86
CA PHE A 408 7.86 -22.46 -2.24
C PHE A 408 8.72 -21.76 -3.32
N GLU A 409 9.72 -20.97 -2.93
CA GLU A 409 10.65 -20.43 -3.91
C GLU A 409 11.38 -21.54 -4.68
N GLY A 410 11.55 -21.30 -5.99
CA GLY A 410 12.15 -22.22 -6.93
C GLY A 410 11.19 -23.28 -7.50
N LEU A 411 9.91 -23.27 -7.13
CA LEU A 411 8.89 -24.17 -7.68
C LEU A 411 8.02 -23.45 -8.72
N THR A 412 7.45 -24.19 -9.67
CA THR A 412 6.36 -23.71 -10.53
C THR A 412 5.01 -23.86 -9.83
N TYR A 413 3.99 -23.16 -10.34
CA TYR A 413 2.62 -23.33 -9.81
C TYR A 413 2.08 -24.75 -10.02
N ASP A 414 2.40 -25.38 -11.14
CA ASP A 414 2.02 -26.77 -11.43
C ASP A 414 2.67 -27.74 -10.40
N GLU A 415 3.94 -27.53 -10.06
CA GLU A 415 4.62 -28.31 -9.02
C GLU A 415 3.99 -28.09 -7.65
N ILE A 416 3.59 -26.86 -7.31
CA ILE A 416 2.90 -26.56 -6.05
C ILE A 416 1.54 -27.24 -6.00
N GLU A 417 0.79 -27.24 -7.10
CA GLU A 417 -0.51 -27.91 -7.20
C GLU A 417 -0.37 -29.44 -6.98
N HIS A 418 0.62 -30.07 -7.61
CA HIS A 418 0.84 -31.51 -7.50
C HIS A 418 1.45 -31.94 -6.15
N LEU A 419 2.46 -31.22 -5.66
CA LEU A 419 3.20 -31.59 -4.46
C LEU A 419 2.53 -31.10 -3.16
N TYR A 420 1.82 -29.97 -3.23
CA TYR A 420 1.22 -29.29 -2.08
C TYR A 420 -0.22 -28.82 -2.35
N PRO A 421 -1.15 -29.72 -2.74
CA PRO A 421 -2.49 -29.36 -3.21
C PRO A 421 -3.29 -28.56 -2.18
N LYS A 422 -3.12 -28.86 -0.89
CA LYS A 422 -3.82 -28.13 0.18
C LYS A 422 -3.42 -26.65 0.24
N HIS A 423 -2.14 -26.34 0.03
CA HIS A 423 -1.64 -24.95 0.00
C HIS A 423 -2.11 -24.23 -1.27
N TYR A 424 -2.11 -24.94 -2.40
CA TYR A 424 -2.65 -24.42 -3.65
C TYR A 424 -4.13 -24.01 -3.52
N VAL A 425 -4.97 -24.91 -2.99
CA VAL A 425 -6.40 -24.63 -2.74
C VAL A 425 -6.59 -23.50 -1.73
N ALA A 426 -5.85 -23.48 -0.62
CA ALA A 426 -5.94 -22.42 0.38
C ALA A 426 -5.62 -21.03 -0.23
N ARG A 427 -4.63 -20.97 -1.12
CA ARG A 427 -4.29 -19.73 -1.83
C ARG A 427 -5.36 -19.31 -2.84
N LEU A 428 -6.01 -20.25 -3.52
CA LEU A 428 -7.12 -19.94 -4.43
C LEU A 428 -8.33 -19.39 -3.68
N GLN A 429 -8.62 -19.92 -2.48
CA GLN A 429 -9.75 -19.50 -1.66
C GLN A 429 -9.58 -18.08 -1.10
N ASP A 430 -8.41 -17.72 -0.58
CA ASP A 430 -8.12 -16.37 -0.09
C ASP A 430 -6.72 -15.90 -0.50
N LYS A 431 -6.59 -15.46 -1.75
CA LYS A 431 -5.32 -15.00 -2.31
C LYS A 431 -4.78 -13.74 -1.61
N LEU A 432 -5.64 -12.93 -1.00
CA LEU A 432 -5.23 -11.72 -0.28
C LEU A 432 -4.47 -12.08 1.00
N ARG A 433 -5.07 -12.95 1.85
CA ARG A 433 -4.57 -13.26 3.19
C ARG A 433 -3.70 -14.51 3.26
N TYR A 434 -3.75 -15.37 2.23
CA TYR A 434 -2.87 -16.54 2.16
C TYR A 434 -1.41 -16.08 2.22
N ARG A 435 -0.70 -16.57 3.22
CA ARG A 435 0.72 -16.31 3.42
C ARG A 435 1.50 -17.56 3.04
N TYR A 436 2.48 -17.41 2.16
CA TYR A 436 3.36 -18.53 1.83
C TYR A 436 4.08 -19.05 3.09
N PRO A 437 4.24 -20.38 3.24
CA PRO A 437 4.91 -20.97 4.39
C PRO A 437 6.42 -20.70 4.33
N GLY A 438 7.10 -20.77 5.49
CA GLY A 438 8.55 -20.68 5.57
C GLY A 438 9.10 -19.27 5.79
N VAL A 439 10.43 -19.20 5.93
CA VAL A 439 11.12 -17.93 6.16
C VAL A 439 11.04 -17.08 4.89
N GLY A 440 10.65 -15.82 5.04
CA GLY A 440 10.48 -14.90 3.91
C GLY A 440 9.18 -15.09 3.12
N GLY A 441 8.28 -15.99 3.52
CA GLY A 441 6.94 -16.09 2.93
C GLY A 441 6.10 -14.86 3.25
N GLU A 442 5.40 -14.32 2.26
CA GLU A 442 4.52 -13.15 2.38
C GLU A 442 3.11 -13.44 1.85
N SER A 443 2.14 -12.65 2.31
CA SER A 443 0.80 -12.49 1.72
C SER A 443 0.70 -11.14 1.01
N TYR A 444 -0.37 -10.91 0.24
CA TYR A 444 -0.62 -9.58 -0.33
C TYR A 444 -0.85 -8.52 0.76
N VAL A 445 -1.40 -8.91 1.92
CA VAL A 445 -1.53 -8.03 3.08
C VAL A 445 -0.15 -7.56 3.58
N ASP A 446 0.83 -8.46 3.66
CA ASP A 446 2.20 -8.11 4.08
C ASP A 446 2.86 -7.15 3.09
N VAL A 447 2.63 -7.38 1.79
CA VAL A 447 3.08 -6.47 0.73
C VAL A 447 2.45 -5.09 0.87
N ILE A 448 1.13 -4.99 1.07
CA ILE A 448 0.42 -3.73 1.32
C ILE A 448 1.03 -2.99 2.53
N SER A 449 1.30 -3.72 3.62
CA SER A 449 1.95 -3.16 4.83
C SER A 449 3.25 -2.43 4.53
N ARG A 450 4.17 -3.10 3.82
CA ARG A 450 5.50 -2.57 3.56
C ARG A 450 5.48 -1.49 2.46
N LEU A 451 4.52 -1.55 1.55
CA LEU A 451 4.34 -0.53 0.51
C LEU A 451 3.72 0.76 1.04
N ARG A 452 3.16 0.76 2.25
CA ARG A 452 2.57 1.94 2.89
C ARG A 452 3.48 3.17 2.86
N SER A 453 4.76 3.01 3.22
CA SER A 453 5.73 4.12 3.18
C SER A 453 6.03 4.58 1.76
N LEU A 454 6.01 3.68 0.77
CA LEU A 454 6.18 4.03 -0.64
C LEU A 454 4.98 4.78 -1.20
N ILE A 455 3.75 4.44 -0.80
CA ILE A 455 2.55 5.20 -1.16
C ILE A 455 2.68 6.65 -0.70
N ILE A 456 3.07 6.87 0.57
CA ILE A 456 3.30 8.21 1.10
C ILE A 456 4.40 8.94 0.31
N GLU A 457 5.50 8.25 -0.02
CA GLU A 457 6.56 8.81 -0.85
C GLU A 457 6.05 9.21 -2.25
N PHE A 458 5.28 8.35 -2.93
CA PHE A 458 4.74 8.64 -4.26
C PHE A 458 3.64 9.71 -4.25
N GLU A 459 2.90 9.85 -3.16
CA GLU A 459 2.00 10.99 -2.95
C GLU A 459 2.77 12.31 -2.77
N ARG A 460 3.92 12.26 -2.10
CA ARG A 460 4.83 13.41 -1.90
C ARG A 460 5.55 13.86 -3.16
N LYS A 461 5.84 12.94 -4.09
CA LYS A 461 6.62 13.24 -5.29
C LYS A 461 5.86 14.19 -6.19
N LYS A 462 6.34 15.43 -6.29
CA LYS A 462 5.82 16.40 -7.26
C LYS A 462 6.28 16.15 -8.69
N ARG A 463 7.22 15.22 -8.93
CA ARG A 463 7.86 14.93 -10.24
C ARG A 463 7.30 13.67 -10.88
N ASP A 464 7.58 13.51 -12.17
CA ASP A 464 7.26 12.29 -12.87
C ASP A 464 8.17 11.16 -12.36
N VAL A 465 7.61 9.97 -12.20
CA VAL A 465 8.29 8.81 -11.59
C VAL A 465 8.07 7.57 -12.44
N LEU A 466 9.13 6.83 -12.75
CA LEU A 466 9.07 5.48 -13.31
C LEU A 466 9.38 4.47 -12.20
N VAL A 467 8.50 3.49 -12.02
CA VAL A 467 8.64 2.41 -11.03
C VAL A 467 8.75 1.07 -11.76
N ILE A 468 9.96 0.50 -11.78
CA ILE A 468 10.22 -0.85 -12.27
C ILE A 468 9.99 -1.83 -11.13
N CYS A 469 8.86 -2.52 -11.16
CA CYS A 469 8.43 -3.37 -10.05
C CYS A 469 7.86 -4.71 -10.53
N SER A 470 7.93 -5.70 -9.66
CA SER A 470 7.46 -7.05 -10.01
C SER A 470 5.92 -7.15 -9.92
N GLU A 471 5.36 -8.32 -10.25
CA GLU A 471 3.94 -8.50 -10.52
C GLU A 471 3.04 -8.11 -9.35
N SER A 472 3.33 -8.63 -8.16
CA SER A 472 2.50 -8.39 -6.97
C SER A 472 2.60 -6.95 -6.51
N ILE A 473 3.76 -6.34 -6.69
CA ILE A 473 4.02 -4.94 -6.32
C ILE A 473 3.28 -3.99 -7.26
N LEU A 474 3.32 -4.25 -8.57
CA LEU A 474 2.54 -3.49 -9.54
C LEU A 474 1.05 -3.55 -9.21
N ARG A 475 0.51 -4.74 -8.92
CA ARG A 475 -0.89 -4.90 -8.48
C ARG A 475 -1.22 -4.05 -7.25
N CYS A 476 -0.38 -4.08 -6.22
CA CYS A 476 -0.63 -3.31 -4.99
C CYS A 476 -0.59 -1.80 -5.22
N LEU A 477 0.40 -1.30 -5.97
CA LEU A 477 0.52 0.12 -6.31
C LEU A 477 -0.64 0.58 -7.21
N LEU A 478 -0.95 -0.20 -8.25
CA LEU A 478 -2.08 0.06 -9.13
C LEU A 478 -3.39 0.07 -8.35
N GLY A 479 -3.61 -0.92 -7.48
CA GLY A 479 -4.79 -1.01 -6.63
C GLY A 479 -4.99 0.21 -5.75
N TYR A 480 -3.92 0.75 -5.16
CA TYR A 480 -3.99 2.01 -4.43
C TYR A 480 -4.44 3.16 -5.34
N PHE A 481 -3.72 3.43 -6.44
CA PHE A 481 -4.00 4.60 -7.28
C PHE A 481 -5.35 4.51 -8.00
N ALA A 482 -5.78 3.31 -8.39
CA ALA A 482 -7.09 3.02 -8.98
C ALA A 482 -8.24 3.09 -7.97
N GLY A 483 -7.95 3.10 -6.66
CA GLY A 483 -8.98 3.06 -5.61
C GLY A 483 -9.71 1.72 -5.55
N CYS A 484 -8.99 0.62 -5.79
CA CYS A 484 -9.53 -0.72 -5.65
C CYS A 484 -9.51 -1.16 -4.17
N GLU A 485 -10.57 -1.86 -3.76
CA GLU A 485 -10.61 -2.57 -2.47
C GLU A 485 -9.46 -3.58 -2.38
N ALA A 486 -8.90 -3.75 -1.17
CA ALA A 486 -7.79 -4.66 -0.91
C ALA A 486 -8.06 -6.09 -1.41
N ALA A 487 -9.31 -6.58 -1.31
CA ALA A 487 -9.71 -7.91 -1.79
C ALA A 487 -9.54 -8.10 -3.30
N LYS A 488 -9.66 -7.03 -4.10
CA LYS A 488 -9.52 -7.09 -5.56
C LYS A 488 -8.06 -7.00 -6.02
N VAL A 489 -7.17 -6.45 -5.20
CA VAL A 489 -5.76 -6.20 -5.52
C VAL A 489 -5.02 -7.45 -6.05
N PRO A 490 -5.09 -8.63 -5.42
CA PRO A 490 -4.36 -9.82 -5.89
C PRO A 490 -4.79 -10.32 -7.28
N HIS A 491 -5.93 -9.86 -7.77
CA HIS A 491 -6.56 -10.30 -9.02
C HIS A 491 -6.47 -9.26 -10.13
N LEU A 492 -5.91 -8.08 -9.86
CA LEU A 492 -5.67 -7.06 -10.88
C LEU A 492 -4.75 -7.60 -11.97
N GLN A 493 -5.03 -7.24 -13.22
CA GLN A 493 -4.13 -7.58 -14.33
C GLN A 493 -2.80 -6.86 -14.15
N SER A 494 -1.70 -7.57 -14.38
CA SER A 494 -0.33 -7.07 -14.18
C SER A 494 0.38 -6.65 -15.48
N TYR A 495 -0.36 -6.65 -16.59
CA TYR A 495 0.03 -6.22 -17.95
C TYR A 495 1.49 -6.46 -18.32
N ASP A 496 1.76 -7.60 -18.95
CA ASP A 496 3.08 -7.83 -19.55
C ASP A 496 3.33 -6.87 -20.70
N ASN A 497 4.61 -6.51 -20.90
CA ASN A 497 5.05 -5.70 -22.03
C ASN A 497 4.28 -4.39 -22.20
N THR A 498 3.80 -3.82 -21.11
CA THR A 498 2.92 -2.64 -21.10
C THR A 498 3.33 -1.72 -19.96
N ILE A 499 3.37 -0.42 -20.24
CA ILE A 499 3.54 0.62 -19.23
C ILE A 499 2.17 1.09 -18.78
N VAL A 500 1.95 1.10 -17.47
CA VAL A 500 0.75 1.66 -16.85
C VAL A 500 1.06 3.08 -16.41
N GLU A 501 0.57 4.07 -17.16
CA GLU A 501 0.66 5.48 -16.78
C GLU A 501 -0.49 5.84 -15.83
N LEU A 502 -0.12 6.36 -14.67
CA LEU A 502 -1.03 6.87 -13.65
C LEU A 502 -0.89 8.39 -13.61
N SER A 503 -2.01 9.10 -13.77
CA SER A 503 -2.08 10.56 -13.62
C SER A 503 -2.99 10.92 -12.44
N PRO A 504 -2.45 11.03 -11.21
CA PRO A 504 -3.24 11.36 -10.04
C PRO A 504 -3.81 12.77 -10.12
N HIS A 505 -5.11 12.90 -9.89
CA HIS A 505 -5.79 14.19 -9.76
C HIS A 505 -6.64 14.20 -8.48
N ARG A 506 -7.48 15.22 -8.32
CA ARG A 506 -8.24 15.43 -7.08
C ARG A 506 -9.26 14.32 -6.79
N ASP A 507 -9.95 13.87 -7.82
CA ASP A 507 -11.11 13.00 -7.68
C ASP A 507 -10.75 11.51 -7.86
N GLY A 508 -9.51 11.21 -8.24
CA GLY A 508 -9.19 9.91 -8.83
C GLY A 508 -7.73 9.78 -9.26
N CYS A 509 -7.53 8.90 -10.22
CA CYS A 509 -6.31 8.76 -10.99
C CYS A 509 -6.72 8.30 -12.38
N ASP A 510 -6.29 9.01 -13.41
CA ASP A 510 -6.46 8.53 -14.78
C ASP A 510 -5.43 7.43 -15.02
N ILE A 511 -5.84 6.36 -15.70
CA ILE A 511 -5.01 5.18 -15.98
C ILE A 511 -4.96 4.99 -17.48
N LYS A 512 -3.75 5.00 -18.04
CA LYS A 512 -3.50 4.74 -19.46
C LYS A 512 -2.55 3.57 -19.63
N LEU A 513 -2.95 2.60 -20.45
CA LEU A 513 -2.12 1.45 -20.81
C LEU A 513 -1.37 1.77 -22.10
N ILE A 514 -0.05 1.60 -22.07
CA ILE A 514 0.85 1.91 -23.18
C ILE A 514 1.64 0.65 -23.53
N PRO A 515 1.19 -0.12 -24.53
CA PRO A 515 1.92 -1.30 -24.99
C PRO A 515 3.32 -0.93 -25.49
N LEU A 516 4.32 -1.73 -25.12
CA LEU A 516 5.69 -1.57 -25.57
C LEU A 516 5.85 -2.07 -27.02
N LYS A 517 6.71 -1.40 -27.78
CA LYS A 517 7.14 -1.84 -29.11
C LYS A 517 8.42 -2.66 -28.96
N ILE A 518 8.29 -3.98 -28.93
CA ILE A 518 9.38 -4.94 -28.63
C ILE A 518 10.07 -5.41 -29.91
#